data_AF-A0A1M4VPA7-F1
#
_entry.id   AF-A0A1M4VPA7-F1
#
_cell.length_a   1.000
_cell.length_b   1.000
_cell.length_c   1.000
_cell.angle_alpha   90.00
_cell.angle_beta   90.00
_cell.angle_gamma   90.00
#
_symmetry.space_group_name_H-M   'P 1'
#
loop_
_entity.id
_entity.type
_entity.pdbx_description
1 polymer ?
#
loop_
_entity_poly.entity_id
_entity_poly.type
_entity_poly.pdbx_seq_one_letter_code
_entity_poly.pdbx_strand_id
1 'polypeptide(L)'
;MSWDAFQQAVLAELGLVPYQVRVPGVRPTRPDPVPAASPLDVSDDERMLARLAYAAACPVEVVQGLAVVQALLPRLRQEPQVKRALWPHLRALRRERR
;
A
#
# COMPACT_ATOMS: atom_id res chain seq x y z
N MET A 1 -2.77 12.62 -5.04
CA MET A 1 -3.63 13.40 -5.96
C MET A 1 -4.38 14.40 -5.10
N SER A 2 -4.12 15.70 -5.24
CA SER A 2 -4.81 16.74 -4.46
C SER A 2 -6.21 16.99 -5.02
N TRP A 3 -7.27 16.91 -4.21
CA TRP A 3 -8.63 17.29 -4.64
C TRP A 3 -8.72 18.81 -4.89
N ASP A 4 -9.46 19.17 -5.94
CA ASP A 4 -9.65 20.57 -6.36
C ASP A 4 -10.54 21.39 -5.40
N ALA A 5 -10.60 22.70 -5.60
CA ALA A 5 -11.31 23.60 -4.71
C ALA A 5 -12.85 23.40 -4.71
N PHE A 6 -13.45 22.94 -5.81
CA PHE A 6 -14.89 22.66 -5.89
C PHE A 6 -15.23 21.34 -5.18
N GLN A 7 -14.40 20.32 -5.36
CA GLN A 7 -14.47 19.04 -4.65
C GLN A 7 -14.38 19.23 -3.13
N GLN A 8 -13.72 20.29 -2.64
CA GLN A 8 -13.69 20.64 -1.21
C GLN A 8 -14.94 21.41 -0.75
N ALA A 9 -15.47 22.31 -1.59
CA ALA A 9 -16.66 23.10 -1.27
C ALA A 9 -17.92 22.21 -1.13
N VAL A 10 -18.11 21.26 -2.05
CA VAL A 10 -19.26 20.34 -2.02
C VAL A 10 -19.24 19.45 -0.77
N LEU A 11 -18.05 18.99 -0.35
CA LEU A 11 -17.93 18.17 0.87
C LEU A 11 -18.26 18.97 2.14
N ALA A 12 -17.89 20.26 2.17
CA ALA A 12 -18.23 21.15 3.28
C ALA A 12 -19.74 21.44 3.36
N GLU A 13 -20.40 21.64 2.23
CA GLU A 13 -21.86 21.84 2.17
C GLU A 13 -22.63 20.60 2.64
N LEU A 14 -22.10 19.41 2.38
CA LEU A 14 -22.67 18.14 2.84
C LEU A 14 -22.29 17.79 4.30
N GLY A 15 -21.54 18.66 4.99
CA GLY A 15 -21.13 18.47 6.39
C GLY A 15 -20.08 17.38 6.61
N LEU A 16 -19.38 16.95 5.55
CA LEU A 16 -18.40 15.87 5.61
C LEU A 16 -16.98 16.41 5.81
N VAL A 17 -16.26 15.84 6.78
CA VAL A 17 -14.88 16.21 7.09
C VAL A 17 -13.92 15.09 6.69
N PRO A 18 -12.87 15.38 5.89
CA PRO A 18 -11.87 14.41 5.48
C PRO A 18 -11.04 13.91 6.66
N TYR A 19 -10.91 12.59 6.78
CA TYR A 19 -10.08 11.96 7.80
C TYR A 19 -8.58 12.10 7.46
N GLN A 20 -7.76 12.54 8.42
CA GLN A 20 -6.31 12.67 8.26
C GLN A 20 -5.55 11.69 9.16
N VAL A 21 -4.71 10.84 8.57
CA VAL A 21 -3.80 9.96 9.32
C VAL A 21 -2.55 10.74 9.72
N ARG A 22 -2.25 10.80 11.02
CA ARG A 22 -1.00 11.37 11.54
C ARG A 22 0.08 10.30 11.66
N VAL A 23 1.19 10.48 10.94
CA VAL A 23 2.40 9.68 11.08
C VAL A 23 3.42 10.50 11.90
N PRO A 24 4.08 9.93 12.94
CA PRO A 24 5.08 10.66 13.72
C PRO A 24 6.25 11.09 12.83
N GLY A 25 6.54 12.41 12.81
CA GLY A 25 7.65 13.00 12.05
C GLY A 25 7.32 13.47 10.63
N VAL A 26 6.10 13.26 10.12
CA VAL A 26 5.67 13.79 8.81
C VAL A 26 4.51 14.76 9.03
N ARG A 27 4.72 16.05 8.72
CA ARG A 27 3.66 17.05 8.73
C ARG A 27 2.71 16.74 7.55
N PRO A 28 1.39 16.57 7.78
CA PRO A 28 0.49 15.98 6.80
C PRO A 28 0.25 16.91 5.61
N THR A 29 0.42 16.39 4.40
CA THR A 29 -0.13 16.96 3.17
C THR A 29 -1.19 16.00 2.63
N ARG A 30 -2.45 16.44 2.75
CA ARG A 30 -3.70 15.79 2.32
C ARG A 30 -3.58 15.29 0.88
N PRO A 31 -3.86 13.99 0.64
CA PRO A 31 -5.23 13.62 0.23
C PRO A 31 -5.77 12.20 0.57
N ASP A 32 -6.95 12.17 1.22
CA ASP A 32 -8.24 11.62 0.71
C ASP A 32 -8.33 10.09 0.29
N PRO A 33 -9.52 9.47 0.03
CA PRO A 33 -9.78 8.06 0.40
C PRO A 33 -9.89 7.03 -0.75
N VAL A 34 -9.32 5.83 -0.54
CA VAL A 34 -9.46 4.61 -1.38
C VAL A 34 -10.34 3.60 -0.62
N PRO A 35 -11.31 2.90 -1.26
CA PRO A 35 -12.38 2.19 -0.56
C PRO A 35 -11.89 0.99 0.24
N ALA A 36 -12.45 0.86 1.44
CA ALA A 36 -12.28 -0.26 2.35
C ALA A 36 -12.96 -1.51 1.77
N ALA A 37 -12.18 -2.56 1.49
CA ALA A 37 -12.72 -3.89 1.24
C ALA A 37 -13.06 -4.57 2.58
N SER A 38 -14.26 -5.15 2.66
CA SER A 38 -14.80 -5.84 3.84
C SER A 38 -13.95 -7.03 4.32
N PRO A 39 -14.02 -7.36 5.63
CA PRO A 39 -13.10 -8.28 6.30
C PRO A 39 -13.62 -9.72 6.21
N LEU A 40 -13.41 -10.38 5.08
CA LEU A 40 -13.43 -11.85 5.04
C LEU A 40 -12.00 -12.32 5.27
N ASP A 41 -11.63 -12.56 6.54
CA ASP A 41 -10.49 -13.37 7.01
C ASP A 41 -9.25 -13.46 6.09
N VAL A 42 -8.88 -12.34 5.47
CA VAL A 42 -7.73 -12.28 4.58
C VAL A 42 -6.53 -12.46 5.46
N SER A 43 -5.84 -13.59 5.31
CA SER A 43 -4.65 -13.91 6.10
C SER A 43 -3.71 -12.72 6.05
N ASP A 44 -3.05 -12.40 7.17
CA ASP A 44 -2.08 -11.30 7.21
C ASP A 44 -1.00 -11.44 6.12
N ASP A 45 -0.74 -12.67 5.71
CA ASP A 45 0.17 -13.05 4.63
C ASP A 45 -0.37 -12.65 3.25
N GLU A 46 -1.67 -12.80 3.00
CA GLU A 46 -2.33 -12.32 1.78
C GLU A 46 -2.34 -10.79 1.73
N ARG A 47 -2.54 -10.12 2.88
CA ARG A 47 -2.42 -8.65 2.98
C ARG A 47 -1.00 -8.18 2.72
N MET A 48 0.00 -8.92 3.18
CA MET A 48 1.41 -8.63 2.91
C MET A 48 1.73 -8.80 1.42
N LEU A 49 1.26 -9.89 0.80
CA LEU A 49 1.41 -10.14 -0.63
C LEU A 49 0.77 -9.05 -1.48
N ALA A 50 -0.45 -8.62 -1.14
CA ALA A 50 -1.13 -7.50 -1.81
C ALA A 50 -0.31 -6.19 -1.74
N ARG A 51 0.30 -5.91 -0.60
CA ARG A 51 1.18 -4.74 -0.43
C ARG A 51 2.46 -4.83 -1.26
N LEU A 52 3.06 -6.01 -1.35
CA LEU A 52 4.25 -6.25 -2.17
C LEU A 52 3.92 -6.13 -3.67
N ALA A 53 2.79 -6.68 -4.11
CA ALA A 53 2.27 -6.57 -5.47
C ALA A 53 2.01 -5.11 -5.86
N TYR A 54 1.37 -4.34 -4.98
CA TYR A 54 1.19 -2.92 -5.16
C TYR A 54 2.53 -2.17 -5.29
N ALA A 55 3.51 -2.47 -4.42
CA ALA A 55 4.81 -1.80 -4.44
C ALA A 55 5.62 -2.09 -5.72
N ALA A 56 5.51 -3.32 -6.25
CA ALA A 56 6.13 -3.74 -7.50
C ALA A 56 5.30 -3.37 -8.75
N ALA A 57 4.12 -2.76 -8.58
CA ALA A 57 3.16 -2.45 -9.64
C ALA A 57 2.86 -3.68 -10.53
N CYS A 58 2.61 -4.82 -9.88
CA CYS A 58 2.33 -6.07 -10.56
C CYS A 58 1.11 -6.79 -9.97
N PRO A 59 0.53 -7.77 -10.71
CA PRO A 59 -0.52 -8.63 -10.19
C PRO A 59 -0.01 -9.44 -8.99
N VAL A 60 -0.90 -9.77 -8.05
CA VAL A 60 -0.57 -10.56 -6.85
C VAL A 60 -0.04 -11.94 -7.23
N GLU A 61 -0.55 -12.52 -8.30
CA GLU A 61 -0.19 -13.85 -8.81
C GLU A 61 1.29 -13.90 -9.22
N VAL A 62 1.80 -12.79 -9.79
CA VAL A 62 3.21 -12.67 -10.18
C VAL A 62 4.10 -12.65 -8.94
N VAL A 63 3.69 -11.97 -7.88
CA VAL A 63 4.45 -11.93 -6.62
C VAL A 63 4.37 -13.26 -5.87
N GLN A 64 3.20 -13.91 -5.87
CA GLN A 64 3.02 -15.25 -5.31
C GLN A 64 3.87 -16.30 -6.01
N GLY A 65 4.10 -16.16 -7.33
CA GLY A 65 4.98 -17.04 -8.10
C GLY A 65 6.47 -16.86 -7.82
N LEU A 66 6.88 -15.80 -7.13
CA LEU A 66 8.28 -15.60 -6.76
C LEU A 66 8.64 -16.45 -5.54
N ALA A 67 9.38 -17.53 -5.75
CA ALA A 67 9.84 -18.45 -4.68
C ALA A 67 10.56 -17.72 -3.53
N VAL A 68 11.32 -16.67 -3.85
CA VAL A 68 12.01 -15.82 -2.86
C VAL A 68 11.01 -15.11 -1.93
N VAL A 69 9.87 -14.66 -2.46
CA VAL A 69 8.85 -13.97 -1.67
C VAL A 69 8.14 -14.95 -0.75
N GLN A 70 7.79 -16.14 -1.25
CA GLN A 70 7.15 -17.18 -0.44
C GLN A 70 8.06 -17.66 0.71
N ALA A 71 9.35 -17.86 0.45
CA ALA A 71 10.31 -18.28 1.47
C ALA A 71 10.53 -17.21 2.56
N LEU A 72 10.39 -15.92 2.21
CA LEU A 72 10.63 -14.81 3.11
C LEU A 72 9.36 -14.31 3.80
N LEU A 73 8.16 -14.73 3.38
CA LEU A 73 6.87 -14.27 3.91
C LEU A 73 6.77 -14.24 5.45
N PRO A 74 7.10 -15.34 6.17
CA PRO A 74 7.00 -15.34 7.63
C PRO A 74 8.02 -14.39 8.28
N ARG A 75 9.22 -14.28 7.70
CA ARG A 75 10.30 -13.40 8.20
C ARG A 75 10.06 -11.94 7.87
N LEU A 76 9.38 -11.66 6.76
CA LEU A 76 9.00 -10.30 6.38
C LEU A 76 8.12 -9.67 7.44
N ARG A 77 7.31 -10.41 8.18
CA ARG A 77 6.49 -9.83 9.25
C ARG A 77 7.32 -9.36 10.44
N GLN A 78 8.30 -10.14 10.85
CA GLN A 78 9.05 -9.95 12.09
C GLN A 78 10.34 -9.14 11.89
N GLU A 79 10.96 -9.24 10.71
CA GLU A 79 12.29 -8.70 10.45
C GLU A 79 12.24 -7.49 9.49
N PRO A 80 12.40 -6.25 9.98
CA PRO A 80 12.39 -5.06 9.13
C PRO A 80 13.58 -5.01 8.15
N GLN A 81 14.68 -5.69 8.48
CA GLN A 81 15.86 -5.78 7.60
C GLN A 81 15.56 -6.58 6.33
N VAL A 82 14.78 -7.67 6.44
CA VAL A 82 14.37 -8.50 5.30
C VAL A 82 13.47 -7.69 4.34
N LYS A 83 12.56 -6.87 4.86
CA LYS A 83 11.76 -5.94 4.04
C LYS A 83 12.65 -4.95 3.26
N ARG A 84 13.68 -4.40 3.92
CA ARG A 84 14.61 -3.45 3.28
C ARG A 84 15.45 -4.11 2.19
N ALA A 85 15.90 -5.36 2.39
CA ALA A 85 16.63 -6.14 1.40
C ALA A 85 15.78 -6.52 0.18
N LEU A 86 14.46 -6.71 0.36
CA LEU A 86 13.52 -7.01 -0.73
C LEU A 86 13.22 -5.78 -1.61
N TRP A 87 13.33 -4.56 -1.06
CA TRP A 87 12.89 -3.34 -1.72
C TRP A 87 13.62 -3.00 -3.05
N PRO A 88 14.95 -3.18 -3.19
CA PRO A 88 15.63 -3.01 -4.48
C PRO A 88 15.07 -3.93 -5.58
N HIS A 89 14.77 -5.20 -5.24
CA HIS A 89 14.23 -6.18 -6.17
C HIS A 89 12.84 -5.79 -6.68
N LEU A 90 11.96 -5.35 -5.77
CA LEU A 90 10.62 -4.84 -6.17
C LEU A 90 10.73 -3.60 -7.07
N ARG A 91 11.71 -2.72 -6.82
CA ARG A 91 11.95 -1.55 -7.67
C ARG A 91 12.51 -1.91 -9.04
N ALA A 92 13.37 -2.93 -9.14
CA ALA A 92 13.86 -3.44 -10.42
C ALA A 92 12.71 -4.03 -11.25
N LEU A 93 11.90 -4.90 -10.65
CA LEU A 93 10.70 -5.47 -11.28
C LEU A 93 9.74 -4.39 -11.81
N ARG A 94 9.55 -3.31 -11.05
CA ARG A 94 8.71 -2.18 -11.48
C ARG A 94 9.30 -1.41 -12.66
N ARG A 95 10.63 -1.34 -12.80
CA ARG A 95 11.30 -0.65 -13.91
C ARG A 95 11.24 -1.48 -15.19
N GLU A 96 11.43 -2.79 -15.09
CA GLU A 96 11.35 -3.72 -16.23
C GLU A 96 9.96 -3.75 -16.87
N ARG A 97 8.92 -3.29 -16.16
CA ARG A 97 7.53 -3.23 -16.64
C ARG A 97 7.06 -1.85 -17.08
N ARG A 98 7.90 -0.83 -17.02
CA ARG A 98 7.62 0.50 -17.57
C ARG A 98 8.22 0.65 -18.94
#